data_AF-A0A7M4A6S2-F1
#
_entry.id   AF-A0A7M4A6S2-F1
#
_cell.length_a   1.000
_cell.length_b   1.000
_cell.length_c   1.000
_cell.angle_alpha   90.00
_cell.angle_beta   90.00
_cell.angle_gamma   90.00
#
_symmetry.space_group_name_H-M   'P 1'
#
loop_
_entity.id
_entity.type
_entity.pdbx_description
1 polymer ?
#
loop_
_entity_poly.entity_id
_entity_poly.type
_entity_poly.pdbx_seq_one_letter_code
_entity_poly.pdbx_strand_id
1 'polypeptide(L)'
;MMVFHLGHIDSMAVGTSIYLTWITSAIVISIALMPFFKPDYAKIRMSGFVDMFRRYWAHMIVVFSVYLWKDILDQLDRILMANTQLDMTPYVYAIEGDIVLWIQESLSNSILSVGLTHFYVMGFMAVTFSSFVYPIFFDDRYMADRVSLSMFWVYILAIPFYLFFNVRVTGNYIPGMETIAYDLTPEIHNWFIQIDPFTNGMPSLHIGLPFAIWLTMERWDSDERWLRYRRLLLLFITITAFTILYLGIHWVSDIIGGILVAVIAVEITSKTHKPIWQFADERLFSRRLARAIDDPKKWFSESWVLVKSVFQPLQKPSSSQTKAFIAVLLILTSSVLLWDATHQDFPIEGVNPTKSAGSEGWVVGV
;
A
#
# COMPACT_ATOMS: atom_id res chain seq x y z
N MET A 1 -7.77 21.79 43.58
CA MET A 1 -7.66 22.64 42.38
C MET A 1 -7.08 21.77 41.28
N MET A 2 -7.96 21.07 40.55
CA MET A 2 -7.61 20.20 39.43
C MET A 2 -7.29 21.07 38.22
N VAL A 3 -6.03 21.06 37.79
CA VAL A 3 -5.59 21.52 36.46
C VAL A 3 -5.17 20.26 35.71
N PHE A 4 -6.15 19.53 35.21
CA PHE A 4 -5.99 18.48 34.20
C PHE A 4 -7.18 18.65 33.26
N HIS A 5 -6.98 18.40 31.95
CA HIS A 5 -7.98 18.47 30.86
C HIS A 5 -8.24 19.83 30.18
N LEU A 6 -7.20 20.47 29.64
CA LEU A 6 -7.35 21.39 28.50
C LEU A 6 -6.37 21.05 27.36
N GLY A 7 -5.10 20.77 27.66
CA GLY A 7 -4.09 20.52 26.62
C GLY A 7 -4.28 19.26 25.75
N HIS A 8 -5.03 18.25 26.20
CA HIS A 8 -5.26 17.02 25.41
C HIS A 8 -6.42 17.16 24.41
N ILE A 9 -7.36 18.08 24.66
CA ILE A 9 -8.49 18.35 23.76
C ILE A 9 -8.01 19.28 22.63
N ASP A 10 -7.16 20.25 22.95
CA ASP A 10 -6.60 21.18 21.98
C ASP A 10 -5.66 20.48 20.98
N SER A 11 -4.83 19.51 21.40
CA SER A 11 -3.96 18.77 20.48
C SER A 11 -4.73 17.83 19.53
N MET A 12 -5.84 17.23 19.99
CA MET A 12 -6.72 16.42 19.13
C MET A 12 -7.50 17.26 18.12
N ALA A 13 -8.00 18.43 18.52
CA ALA A 13 -8.67 19.36 17.62
C ALA A 13 -7.72 19.90 16.53
N VAL A 14 -6.46 20.16 16.89
CA VAL A 14 -5.45 20.71 15.97
C VAL A 14 -4.90 19.64 15.02
N GLY A 15 -4.61 18.41 15.47
CA GLY A 15 -4.20 17.30 14.58
C GLY A 15 -5.29 16.92 13.56
N THR A 16 -6.56 17.07 13.94
CA THR A 16 -7.71 16.91 13.02
C THR A 16 -7.73 18.01 11.95
N SER A 17 -7.27 19.22 12.26
CA SER A 17 -7.33 20.38 11.35
C SER A 17 -6.37 20.28 10.16
N ILE A 18 -5.13 19.81 10.36
CA ILE A 18 -4.15 19.68 9.28
C ILE A 18 -4.50 18.54 8.32
N TYR A 19 -4.96 17.42 8.87
CA TYR A 19 -5.47 16.30 8.09
C TYR A 19 -6.66 16.69 7.21
N LEU A 20 -7.66 17.38 7.79
CA LEU A 20 -8.80 17.90 7.03
C LEU A 20 -8.34 18.87 5.94
N THR A 21 -7.30 19.67 6.21
CA THR A 21 -6.73 20.59 5.23
C THR A 21 -6.10 19.82 4.07
N TRP A 22 -5.30 18.78 4.32
CA TRP A 22 -4.69 17.97 3.27
C TRP A 22 -5.73 17.22 2.44
N ILE A 23 -6.72 16.58 3.07
CA ILE A 23 -7.78 15.88 2.34
C ILE A 23 -8.60 16.85 1.50
N THR A 24 -9.04 17.96 2.10
CA THR A 24 -9.84 18.96 1.40
C THR A 24 -9.07 19.50 0.21
N SER A 25 -7.79 19.83 0.42
CA SER A 25 -6.90 20.32 -0.65
C SER A 25 -6.70 19.26 -1.74
N ALA A 26 -6.48 18.00 -1.37
CA ALA A 26 -6.33 16.91 -2.32
C ALA A 26 -7.58 16.71 -3.19
N ILE A 27 -8.78 16.76 -2.59
CA ILE A 27 -10.05 16.66 -3.32
C ILE A 27 -10.23 17.88 -4.24
N VAL A 28 -10.01 19.09 -3.73
CA VAL A 28 -10.16 20.34 -4.50
C VAL A 28 -9.19 20.35 -5.68
N ILE A 29 -7.92 20.02 -5.47
CA ILE A 29 -6.90 19.91 -6.54
C ILE A 29 -7.31 18.86 -7.56
N SER A 30 -7.77 17.69 -7.11
CA SER A 30 -8.23 16.61 -8.00
C SER A 30 -9.39 17.06 -8.89
N ILE A 31 -10.36 17.79 -8.35
CA ILE A 31 -11.49 18.33 -9.12
C ILE A 31 -11.02 19.46 -10.04
N ALA A 32 -10.17 20.37 -9.55
CA ALA A 32 -9.67 21.51 -10.31
C ALA A 32 -8.81 21.09 -11.52
N LEU A 33 -8.06 19.99 -11.41
CA LEU A 33 -7.23 19.46 -12.50
C LEU A 33 -7.99 18.57 -13.50
N MET A 34 -9.25 18.23 -13.19
CA MET A 34 -10.08 17.40 -14.06
C MET A 34 -10.19 17.90 -15.51
N PRO A 35 -10.36 19.21 -15.79
CA PRO A 35 -10.41 19.71 -17.17
C PRO A 35 -9.14 19.45 -17.98
N PHE A 36 -7.99 19.33 -17.32
CA PHE A 36 -6.70 19.08 -17.96
C PHE A 36 -6.52 17.59 -18.31
N PHE A 37 -6.98 16.70 -17.42
CA PHE A 37 -6.76 15.25 -17.53
C PHE A 37 -7.91 14.45 -18.14
N LYS A 38 -9.07 15.07 -18.37
CA LYS A 38 -10.20 14.40 -19.02
C LYS A 38 -9.83 13.87 -20.42
N PRO A 39 -10.45 12.79 -20.89
CA PRO A 39 -10.43 12.42 -22.31
C PRO A 39 -10.92 13.57 -23.20
N ASP A 40 -10.37 13.68 -24.40
CA ASP A 40 -10.67 14.82 -25.29
C ASP A 40 -12.15 14.88 -25.69
N TYR A 41 -12.79 13.72 -25.88
CA TYR A 41 -14.22 13.61 -26.18
C TYR A 41 -15.14 13.88 -24.97
N ALA A 42 -14.62 13.81 -23.75
CA ALA A 42 -15.44 13.87 -22.54
C ALA A 42 -15.81 15.32 -22.17
N LYS A 43 -17.04 15.51 -21.66
CA LYS A 43 -17.53 16.80 -21.18
C LYS A 43 -17.82 16.70 -19.68
N ILE A 44 -17.37 17.69 -18.92
CA ILE A 44 -17.67 17.78 -17.49
C ILE A 44 -19.12 18.28 -17.35
N ARG A 45 -19.96 17.50 -16.67
CA ARG A 45 -21.37 17.82 -16.42
C ARG A 45 -21.69 17.55 -14.95
N MET A 46 -22.58 18.35 -14.37
CA MET A 46 -23.06 18.11 -13.00
C MET A 46 -23.73 16.75 -12.83
N SER A 47 -24.41 16.25 -13.87
CA SER A 47 -24.99 14.91 -13.88
C SER A 47 -23.94 13.80 -13.72
N GLY A 48 -22.68 14.04 -14.12
CA GLY A 48 -21.58 13.09 -13.99
C GLY A 48 -21.29 12.71 -12.54
N PHE A 49 -21.39 13.66 -11.61
CA PHE A 49 -21.24 13.37 -10.18
C PHE A 49 -22.32 12.40 -9.68
N VAL A 50 -23.58 12.64 -10.05
CA VAL A 50 -24.70 11.76 -9.65
C VAL A 50 -24.57 10.39 -10.32
N ASP A 51 -24.22 10.35 -11.60
CA ASP A 51 -24.04 9.12 -12.35
C ASP A 51 -22.92 8.26 -11.78
N MET A 52 -21.81 8.87 -11.35
CA MET A 52 -20.70 8.18 -10.71
C MET A 52 -21.16 7.40 -9.47
N PHE A 53 -21.86 8.03 -8.53
CA PHE A 53 -22.38 7.36 -7.33
C PHE A 53 -23.42 6.29 -7.68
N ARG A 54 -24.32 6.58 -8.62
CA ARG A 54 -25.40 5.66 -8.98
C ARG A 54 -24.90 4.40 -9.70
N ARG A 55 -23.91 4.54 -10.59
CA ARG A 55 -23.45 3.47 -11.49
C ARG A 55 -22.20 2.74 -10.99
N TYR A 56 -21.45 3.31 -10.06
CA TYR A 56 -20.17 2.76 -9.60
C TYR A 56 -20.11 2.54 -8.08
N TRP A 57 -21.26 2.41 -7.40
CA TRP A 57 -21.27 2.15 -5.95
C TRP A 57 -20.55 0.85 -5.57
N ALA A 58 -20.58 -0.17 -6.42
CA ALA A 58 -19.84 -1.42 -6.19
C ALA A 58 -18.32 -1.18 -6.22
N HIS A 59 -17.82 -0.40 -7.18
CA HIS A 59 -16.42 0.03 -7.26
C HIS A 59 -16.00 0.81 -6.02
N MET A 60 -16.87 1.73 -5.57
CA MET A 60 -16.65 2.49 -4.35
C MET A 60 -16.54 1.57 -3.14
N ILE A 61 -17.43 0.58 -2.98
CA ILE A 61 -17.33 -0.38 -1.89
C ILE A 61 -16.02 -1.15 -1.94
N VAL A 62 -15.61 -1.64 -3.11
CA VAL A 62 -14.34 -2.40 -3.24
C VAL A 62 -13.15 -1.53 -2.83
N VAL A 63 -13.02 -0.32 -3.37
CA VAL A 63 -11.89 0.56 -3.08
C VAL A 63 -11.93 1.07 -1.64
N PHE A 64 -13.09 1.54 -1.17
CA PHE A 64 -13.21 2.08 0.19
C PHE A 64 -13.21 1.00 1.27
N SER A 65 -13.43 -0.28 0.93
CA SER A 65 -13.30 -1.36 1.90
C SER A 65 -11.92 -1.40 2.54
N VAL A 66 -10.87 -0.99 1.81
CA VAL A 66 -9.49 -0.89 2.30
C VAL A 66 -9.41 -0.09 3.61
N TYR A 67 -10.13 1.03 3.71
CA TYR A 67 -10.18 1.85 4.93
C TYR A 67 -10.86 1.13 6.09
N LEU A 68 -11.87 0.28 5.81
CA LEU A 68 -12.54 -0.52 6.84
C LEU A 68 -11.61 -1.60 7.40
N TRP A 69 -10.76 -2.18 6.55
CA TRP A 69 -9.81 -3.22 6.97
C TRP A 69 -8.58 -2.64 7.67
N LYS A 70 -8.19 -1.40 7.39
CA LYS A 70 -6.99 -0.77 7.96
C LYS A 70 -6.96 -0.86 9.49
N ASP A 71 -8.00 -0.38 10.16
CA ASP A 71 -8.01 -0.37 11.63
C ASP A 71 -7.92 -1.77 12.24
N ILE A 72 -8.54 -2.76 11.60
CA ILE A 72 -8.47 -4.16 12.01
C ILE A 72 -7.04 -4.70 11.81
N LEU A 73 -6.42 -4.40 10.67
CA LEU A 73 -5.08 -4.85 10.35
C LEU A 73 -4.03 -4.20 11.25
N ASP A 74 -4.15 -2.90 11.54
CA ASP A 74 -3.25 -2.19 12.45
C ASP A 74 -3.35 -2.76 13.88
N GLN A 75 -4.54 -3.17 14.32
CA GLN A 75 -4.71 -3.86 15.60
C GLN A 75 -4.05 -5.25 15.60
N LEU A 76 -4.23 -6.01 14.51
CA LEU A 76 -3.60 -7.33 14.35
C LEU A 76 -2.08 -7.22 14.32
N ASP A 77 -1.53 -6.25 13.60
CA ASP A 77 -0.10 -5.96 13.52
C ASP A 77 0.48 -5.68 14.92
N ARG A 78 -0.13 -4.77 15.68
CA ARG A 78 0.29 -4.47 17.06
C ARG A 78 0.29 -5.70 17.95
N ILE A 79 -0.73 -6.56 17.84
CA ILE A 79 -0.81 -7.82 18.60
C ILE A 79 0.30 -8.77 18.16
N LEU A 80 0.54 -8.93 16.86
CA LEU A 80 1.59 -9.81 16.35
C LEU A 80 2.97 -9.32 16.76
N MET A 81 3.28 -8.04 16.59
CA MET A 81 4.54 -7.44 17.00
C MET A 81 4.81 -7.62 18.49
N ALA A 82 3.80 -7.37 19.33
CA ALA A 82 3.92 -7.54 20.78
C ALA A 82 4.27 -8.98 21.20
N ASN A 83 3.85 -9.98 20.40
CA ASN A 83 4.04 -11.39 20.73
C ASN A 83 5.21 -12.06 19.99
N THR A 84 5.63 -11.57 18.83
CA THR A 84 6.57 -12.26 17.94
C THR A 84 7.91 -11.54 17.78
N GLN A 85 7.97 -10.24 18.07
CA GLN A 85 9.15 -9.39 17.81
C GLN A 85 9.72 -9.53 16.39
N LEU A 86 8.85 -9.77 15.39
CA LEU A 86 9.26 -9.83 13.99
C LEU A 86 9.81 -8.47 13.54
N ASP A 87 11.08 -8.45 13.17
CA ASP A 87 11.78 -7.25 12.71
C ASP A 87 12.80 -7.62 11.64
N MET A 88 12.52 -7.22 10.39
CA MET A 88 13.37 -7.49 9.24
C MET A 88 14.31 -6.32 8.92
N THR A 89 14.21 -5.21 9.66
CA THR A 89 15.00 -3.99 9.44
C THR A 89 16.52 -4.25 9.44
N PRO A 90 17.09 -5.06 10.36
CA PRO A 90 18.53 -5.33 10.35
C PRO A 90 19.04 -6.00 9.07
N TYR A 91 18.22 -6.86 8.45
CA TYR A 91 18.58 -7.52 7.19
C TYR A 91 18.53 -6.55 6.01
N VAL A 92 17.54 -5.65 5.98
CA VAL A 92 17.47 -4.58 4.97
C VAL A 92 18.66 -3.63 5.13
N TYR A 93 18.97 -3.22 6.36
CA TYR A 93 20.12 -2.37 6.66
C TYR A 93 21.46 -3.04 6.31
N ALA A 94 21.61 -4.34 6.53
CA ALA A 94 22.83 -5.06 6.13
C ALA A 94 23.08 -5.03 4.61
N ILE A 95 22.02 -4.86 3.80
CA ILE A 95 22.09 -4.75 2.34
C ILE A 95 22.31 -3.31 1.89
N GLU A 96 21.57 -2.35 2.45
CA GLU A 96 21.55 -0.96 1.98
C GLU A 96 22.53 -0.02 2.69
N GLY A 97 22.84 -0.32 3.96
CA GLY A 97 23.61 0.55 4.85
C GLY A 97 23.00 1.95 4.96
N ASP A 98 23.87 2.95 4.96
CA ASP A 98 23.52 4.36 5.17
C ASP A 98 23.19 5.12 3.87
N ILE A 99 22.92 4.42 2.75
CA ILE A 99 22.71 5.09 1.45
C ILE A 99 21.59 6.13 1.49
N VAL A 100 20.51 5.86 2.23
CA VAL A 100 19.37 6.78 2.36
C VAL A 100 19.74 7.99 3.21
N LEU A 101 20.51 7.80 4.27
CA LEU A 101 21.06 8.90 5.08
C LEU A 101 21.94 9.82 4.21
N TRP A 102 22.83 9.24 3.40
CA TRP A 102 23.68 10.03 2.51
C TRP A 102 22.87 10.88 1.52
N ILE A 103 21.76 10.35 0.99
CA ILE A 103 20.84 11.11 0.12
C ILE A 103 20.23 12.29 0.89
N GLN A 104 19.75 12.04 2.12
CA GLN A 104 19.13 13.07 2.95
C GLN A 104 20.13 14.18 3.31
N GLU A 105 21.31 13.84 3.81
CA GLU A 105 22.33 14.81 4.22
C GLU A 105 22.85 15.63 3.04
N SER A 106 23.12 14.99 1.89
CA SER A 106 23.68 15.65 0.71
C SER A 106 22.73 16.68 0.08
N LEU A 107 21.43 16.55 0.32
CA LEU A 107 20.39 17.37 -0.30
C LEU A 107 19.59 18.18 0.73
N SER A 108 19.98 18.13 2.00
CA SER A 108 19.24 18.71 3.12
C SER A 108 18.96 20.20 2.90
N ASN A 109 17.67 20.54 2.87
CA ASN A 109 17.19 21.90 2.68
C ASN A 109 15.80 22.07 3.31
N SER A 110 15.63 23.06 4.18
CA SER A 110 14.39 23.25 4.93
C SER A 110 13.16 23.55 4.05
N ILE A 111 13.33 24.30 2.96
CA ILE A 111 12.25 24.60 2.01
C ILE A 111 11.87 23.31 1.26
N LEU A 112 12.85 22.52 0.86
CA LEU A 112 12.63 21.21 0.24
C LEU A 112 11.90 20.28 1.20
N SER A 113 12.32 20.20 2.46
CA SER A 113 11.65 19.40 3.51
C SER A 113 10.18 19.77 3.66
N VAL A 114 9.86 21.06 3.82
CA VAL A 114 8.46 21.52 3.92
C VAL A 114 7.68 21.14 2.65
N GLY A 115 8.23 21.46 1.48
CA GLY A 115 7.57 21.21 0.19
C GLY A 115 7.30 19.74 -0.07
N LEU A 116 8.28 18.88 0.22
CA LEU A 116 8.21 17.45 0.01
C LEU A 116 7.29 16.74 1.00
N THR A 117 7.24 17.16 2.27
CA THR A 117 6.27 16.60 3.24
C THR A 117 4.84 16.86 2.79
N HIS A 118 4.52 18.08 2.34
CA HIS A 118 3.18 18.41 1.83
C HIS A 118 2.89 17.71 0.50
N PHE A 119 3.86 17.67 -0.41
CA PHE A 119 3.75 16.93 -1.68
C PHE A 119 3.47 15.45 -1.43
N TYR A 120 4.19 14.83 -0.50
CA TYR A 120 4.05 13.42 -0.14
C TYR A 120 2.64 13.13 0.36
N VAL A 121 2.17 13.82 1.40
CA VAL A 121 0.86 13.51 2.00
C VAL A 121 -0.29 13.92 1.09
N MET A 122 -0.36 15.19 0.71
CA MET A 122 -1.47 15.73 -0.07
C MET A 122 -1.44 15.23 -1.51
N GLY A 123 -0.26 15.14 -2.13
CA GLY A 123 -0.11 14.68 -3.50
C GLY A 123 -0.47 13.19 -3.65
N PHE A 124 -0.07 12.34 -2.69
CA PHE A 124 -0.49 10.94 -2.69
C PHE A 124 -2.00 10.78 -2.52
N MET A 125 -2.62 11.53 -1.61
CA MET A 125 -4.08 11.56 -1.46
C MET A 125 -4.75 11.99 -2.76
N ALA A 126 -4.26 13.07 -3.38
CA ALA A 126 -4.82 13.60 -4.62
C ALA A 126 -4.73 12.59 -5.76
N VAL A 127 -3.54 12.05 -6.03
CA VAL A 127 -3.31 11.07 -7.11
C VAL A 127 -4.12 9.80 -6.89
N THR A 128 -4.18 9.28 -5.67
CA THR A 128 -4.95 8.07 -5.37
C THR A 128 -6.44 8.32 -5.58
N PHE A 129 -6.95 9.44 -5.08
CA PHE A 129 -8.35 9.83 -5.23
C PHE A 129 -8.71 10.07 -6.70
N SER A 130 -7.96 10.91 -7.42
CA SER A 130 -8.23 11.22 -8.83
C SER A 130 -8.13 10.01 -9.73
N SER A 131 -7.20 9.09 -9.45
CA SER A 131 -7.03 7.85 -10.23
C SER A 131 -8.26 6.97 -10.20
N PHE A 132 -8.92 6.91 -9.05
CA PHE A 132 -10.18 6.19 -8.91
C PHE A 132 -11.34 6.99 -9.49
N VAL A 133 -11.44 8.29 -9.17
CA VAL A 133 -12.58 9.15 -9.51
C VAL A 133 -12.68 9.45 -11.00
N TYR A 134 -11.58 9.70 -11.70
CA TYR A 134 -11.66 10.13 -13.10
C TYR A 134 -12.31 9.08 -14.02
N PRO A 135 -11.91 7.79 -14.02
CA PRO A 135 -12.57 6.77 -14.85
C PRO A 135 -14.07 6.64 -14.56
N ILE A 136 -14.48 6.66 -13.29
CA ILE A 136 -15.90 6.49 -12.91
C ILE A 136 -16.72 7.75 -13.20
N PHE A 137 -16.13 8.95 -13.06
CA PHE A 137 -16.79 10.22 -13.35
C PHE A 137 -17.07 10.39 -14.84
N PHE A 138 -16.12 9.99 -15.69
CA PHE A 138 -16.24 10.07 -17.15
C PHE A 138 -16.89 8.83 -17.78
N ASP A 139 -17.48 7.96 -16.95
CA ASP A 139 -18.18 6.72 -17.36
C ASP A 139 -17.30 5.77 -18.21
N ASP A 140 -15.99 5.78 -17.98
CA ASP A 140 -15.05 4.83 -18.56
C ASP A 140 -15.04 3.54 -17.72
N ARG A 141 -16.10 2.75 -17.86
CA ARG A 141 -16.26 1.48 -17.15
C ARG A 141 -15.09 0.53 -17.38
N TYR A 142 -14.56 0.52 -18.60
CA TYR A 142 -13.47 -0.34 -18.99
C TYR A 142 -12.21 -0.07 -18.18
N MET A 143 -11.86 1.21 -17.98
CA MET A 143 -10.73 1.59 -17.14
C MET A 143 -11.06 1.49 -15.65
N ALA A 144 -12.26 1.92 -15.23
CA ALA A 144 -12.70 1.87 -13.84
C ALA A 144 -12.58 0.48 -13.24
N ASP A 145 -13.10 -0.55 -13.93
CA ASP A 145 -13.03 -1.95 -13.52
C ASP A 145 -11.59 -2.39 -13.19
N ARG A 146 -10.63 -2.00 -14.03
CA ARG A 146 -9.23 -2.45 -13.91
C ARG A 146 -8.48 -1.66 -12.85
N VAL A 147 -8.65 -0.34 -12.84
CA VAL A 147 -7.98 0.54 -11.88
C VAL A 147 -8.42 0.20 -10.45
N SER A 148 -9.72 0.10 -10.19
CA SER A 148 -10.20 -0.20 -8.83
C SER A 148 -9.72 -1.56 -8.32
N LEU A 149 -9.64 -2.58 -9.19
CA LEU A 149 -9.12 -3.89 -8.79
C LEU A 149 -7.61 -3.91 -8.63
N SER A 150 -6.87 -3.17 -9.45
CA SER A 150 -5.43 -3.05 -9.28
C SER A 150 -5.11 -2.40 -7.95
N MET A 151 -5.82 -1.34 -7.58
CA MET A 151 -5.70 -0.69 -6.28
C MET A 151 -6.03 -1.64 -5.13
N PHE A 152 -7.14 -2.38 -5.24
CA PHE A 152 -7.53 -3.37 -4.24
C PHE A 152 -6.48 -4.47 -4.08
N TRP A 153 -5.99 -5.05 -5.17
CA TRP A 153 -5.00 -6.13 -5.12
C TRP A 153 -3.64 -5.66 -4.59
N VAL A 154 -3.20 -4.44 -4.92
CA VAL A 154 -1.99 -3.85 -4.32
C VAL A 154 -2.09 -3.87 -2.80
N TYR A 155 -3.22 -3.43 -2.25
CA TYR A 155 -3.42 -3.42 -0.81
C TYR A 155 -3.42 -4.83 -0.23
N ILE A 156 -4.21 -5.75 -0.80
CA ILE A 156 -4.29 -7.14 -0.32
C ILE A 156 -2.93 -7.84 -0.36
N LEU A 157 -2.12 -7.59 -1.38
CA LEU A 157 -0.78 -8.17 -1.52
C LEU A 157 0.25 -7.57 -0.56
N ALA A 158 0.04 -6.33 -0.07
CA ALA A 158 0.92 -5.71 0.92
C ALA A 158 0.67 -6.25 2.33
N ILE A 159 -0.55 -6.69 2.65
CA ILE A 159 -0.94 -7.16 4.00
C ILE A 159 0.03 -8.20 4.58
N PRO A 160 0.42 -9.28 3.86
CA PRO A 160 1.34 -10.27 4.43
C PRO A 160 2.72 -9.70 4.77
N PHE A 161 3.19 -8.70 4.02
CA PHE A 161 4.46 -8.03 4.34
C PHE A 161 4.33 -7.20 5.60
N TYR A 162 3.25 -6.43 5.74
CA TYR A 162 3.03 -5.62 6.94
C TYR A 162 2.83 -6.46 8.20
N LEU A 163 2.17 -7.62 8.09
CA LEU A 163 1.94 -8.49 9.25
C LEU A 163 3.14 -9.37 9.61
N PHE A 164 3.96 -9.80 8.63
CA PHE A 164 4.97 -10.85 8.84
C PHE A 164 6.39 -10.48 8.40
N PHE A 165 6.56 -9.38 7.66
CA PHE A 165 7.84 -8.85 7.19
C PHE A 165 7.95 -7.37 7.57
N ASN A 166 7.87 -7.09 8.88
CA ASN A 166 7.91 -5.73 9.40
C ASN A 166 9.29 -5.09 9.17
N VAL A 167 9.31 -3.90 8.58
CA VAL A 167 10.54 -3.13 8.30
C VAL A 167 10.31 -1.71 8.79
N ARG A 168 11.08 -1.30 9.81
CA ARG A 168 11.02 0.05 10.33
C ARG A 168 11.46 1.06 9.29
N VAL A 169 10.84 2.23 9.35
CA VAL A 169 11.25 3.39 8.55
C VAL A 169 12.70 3.77 8.82
N THR A 170 13.38 4.29 7.81
CA THR A 170 14.83 4.57 7.86
C THR A 170 15.22 5.53 8.97
N GLY A 171 14.46 6.62 9.17
CA GLY A 171 14.73 7.59 10.24
C GLY A 171 14.54 7.06 11.66
N ASN A 172 13.90 5.90 11.85
CA ASN A 172 13.77 5.24 13.15
C ASN A 172 14.84 4.15 13.37
N TYR A 173 15.71 3.90 12.39
CA TYR A 173 16.71 2.84 12.47
C TYR A 173 18.14 3.33 12.25
N ILE A 174 18.36 4.18 11.25
CA ILE A 174 19.70 4.67 10.90
C ILE A 174 20.11 5.78 11.87
N PRO A 175 21.19 5.61 12.65
CA PRO A 175 21.68 6.65 13.55
C PRO A 175 22.05 7.93 12.78
N GLY A 176 21.55 9.08 13.23
CA GLY A 176 21.82 10.39 12.61
C GLY A 176 20.83 10.78 11.50
N MET A 177 19.94 9.88 11.08
CA MET A 177 18.90 10.20 10.10
C MET A 177 17.70 10.89 10.75
N GLU A 178 17.19 11.92 10.10
CA GLU A 178 15.98 12.63 10.54
C GLU A 178 14.72 12.03 9.92
N THR A 179 13.67 11.89 10.72
CA THR A 179 12.30 11.59 10.29
C THR A 179 11.57 12.85 9.81
N ILE A 180 12.12 13.52 8.78
CA ILE A 180 11.67 14.84 8.30
C ILE A 180 10.16 14.89 8.01
N ALA A 181 9.58 13.82 7.45
CA ALA A 181 8.13 13.77 7.20
C ALA A 181 7.30 13.94 8.48
N TYR A 182 7.77 13.36 9.58
CA TYR A 182 7.03 13.26 10.83
C TYR A 182 7.27 14.46 11.74
N ASP A 183 8.48 15.03 11.72
CA ASP A 183 8.88 16.06 12.70
C ASP A 183 8.83 17.49 12.16
N LEU A 184 8.12 17.72 11.05
CA LEU A 184 8.04 19.06 10.44
C LEU A 184 7.38 20.09 11.37
N THR A 185 6.30 19.71 12.05
CA THR A 185 5.69 20.49 13.14
C THR A 185 5.13 19.54 14.20
N PRO A 186 4.93 20.00 15.46
CA PRO A 186 4.32 19.17 16.51
C PRO A 186 2.95 18.61 16.12
N GLU A 187 2.16 19.36 15.35
CA GLU A 187 0.85 18.94 14.86
C GLU A 187 0.96 17.78 13.86
N ILE A 188 1.92 17.86 12.94
CA ILE A 188 2.20 16.81 11.95
C ILE A 188 2.72 15.54 12.64
N HIS A 189 3.64 15.71 13.59
CA HIS A 189 4.16 14.60 14.39
C HIS A 189 3.03 13.87 15.13
N ASN A 190 2.20 14.62 15.86
CA ASN A 190 1.07 14.08 16.61
C ASN A 190 0.06 13.36 15.73
N TRP A 191 -0.11 13.80 14.48
CA TRP A 191 -0.97 13.11 13.52
C TRP A 191 -0.34 11.79 13.05
N PHE A 192 0.93 11.78 12.66
CA PHE A 192 1.61 10.58 12.16
C PHE A 192 1.68 9.46 13.19
N ILE A 193 2.03 9.74 14.44
CA ILE A 193 2.11 8.72 15.51
C ILE A 193 0.75 8.03 15.80
N GLN A 194 -0.37 8.63 15.38
CA GLN A 194 -1.70 8.04 15.54
C GLN A 194 -2.06 7.07 14.41
N ILE A 195 -1.52 7.28 13.20
CA ILE A 195 -1.96 6.59 11.98
C ILE A 195 -0.94 5.61 11.40
N ASP A 196 0.34 5.80 11.76
CA ASP A 196 1.48 5.07 11.22
C ASP A 196 2.13 4.26 12.36
N PRO A 197 2.24 2.92 12.22
CA PRO A 197 2.97 2.10 13.18
C PRO A 197 4.50 2.24 13.07
N PHE A 198 5.03 3.00 12.09
CA PHE A 198 6.45 3.21 11.77
C PHE A 198 7.21 1.94 11.38
N THR A 199 6.49 0.86 11.12
CA THR A 199 7.03 -0.48 10.86
C THR A 199 6.56 -1.04 9.49
N ASN A 200 5.71 -0.30 8.79
CA ASN A 200 5.18 -0.63 7.46
C ASN A 200 6.05 -0.08 6.31
N GLY A 201 7.37 -0.12 6.43
CA GLY A 201 8.29 0.38 5.40
C GLY A 201 8.20 -0.43 4.10
N MET A 202 8.29 -1.76 4.18
CA MET A 202 8.31 -2.63 3.00
C MET A 202 6.99 -3.39 2.80
N PRO A 203 6.41 -3.43 1.59
CA PRO A 203 6.72 -2.63 0.39
C PRO A 203 6.15 -1.21 0.49
N SER A 204 6.73 -0.25 -0.26
CA SER A 204 6.19 1.10 -0.31
C SER A 204 4.91 1.15 -1.14
N LEU A 205 3.75 1.31 -0.48
CA LEU A 205 2.47 1.55 -1.14
C LEU A 205 2.42 2.93 -1.83
N HIS A 206 3.20 3.90 -1.37
CA HIS A 206 3.36 5.21 -2.00
C HIS A 206 3.96 5.11 -3.41
N ILE A 207 4.66 4.01 -3.71
CA ILE A 207 5.12 3.65 -5.04
C ILE A 207 4.18 2.64 -5.69
N GLY A 208 3.87 1.56 -5.00
CA GLY A 208 3.14 0.43 -5.57
C GLY A 208 1.75 0.81 -6.08
N LEU A 209 1.02 1.65 -5.35
CA LEU A 209 -0.33 2.07 -5.72
C LEU A 209 -0.35 2.92 -7.00
N PRO A 210 0.34 4.08 -7.09
CA PRO A 210 0.37 4.87 -8.32
C PRO A 210 1.04 4.12 -9.47
N PHE A 211 2.05 3.27 -9.22
CA PHE A 211 2.66 2.45 -10.26
C PHE A 211 1.67 1.42 -10.82
N ALA A 212 0.88 0.75 -9.99
CA ALA A 212 -0.14 -0.19 -10.46
C ALA A 212 -1.21 0.51 -11.29
N ILE A 213 -1.63 1.71 -10.88
CA ILE A 213 -2.57 2.53 -11.65
C ILE A 213 -1.96 2.91 -13.00
N TRP A 214 -0.74 3.44 -13.01
CA TRP A 214 -0.03 3.81 -14.23
C TRP A 214 0.11 2.62 -15.17
N LEU A 215 0.58 1.48 -14.68
CA LEU A 215 0.77 0.26 -15.47
C LEU A 215 -0.55 -0.30 -16.00
N THR A 216 -1.62 -0.22 -15.21
CA THR A 216 -2.97 -0.58 -15.65
C THR A 216 -3.44 0.32 -16.78
N MET A 217 -3.29 1.64 -16.65
CA MET A 217 -3.63 2.55 -17.73
C MET A 217 -2.76 2.27 -18.95
N GLU A 218 -1.45 2.13 -18.80
CA GLU A 218 -0.52 1.81 -19.90
C GLU A 218 -0.94 0.56 -20.69
N ARG A 219 -1.36 -0.49 -19.98
CA ARG A 219 -1.76 -1.77 -20.58
C ARG A 219 -3.10 -1.73 -21.31
N TRP A 220 -4.02 -0.84 -20.94
CA TRP A 220 -5.43 -0.87 -21.37
C TRP A 220 -5.95 0.46 -21.94
N ASP A 221 -5.10 1.48 -22.07
CA ASP A 221 -5.40 2.79 -22.67
C ASP A 221 -4.86 2.88 -24.11
N SER A 222 -5.23 1.92 -24.97
CA SER A 222 -4.67 1.79 -26.33
C SER A 222 -4.99 2.96 -27.27
N ASP A 223 -6.05 3.70 -26.98
CA ASP A 223 -6.47 4.92 -27.70
C ASP A 223 -5.94 6.20 -27.04
N GLU A 224 -5.04 6.08 -26.07
CA GLU A 224 -4.33 7.18 -25.40
C GLU A 224 -5.23 8.23 -24.74
N ARG A 225 -6.49 7.88 -24.43
CA ARG A 225 -7.46 8.81 -23.83
C ARG A 225 -7.06 9.29 -22.44
N TRP A 226 -6.19 8.57 -21.74
CA TRP A 226 -5.62 8.93 -20.43
C TRP A 226 -4.14 9.34 -20.48
N LEU A 227 -3.57 9.60 -21.66
CA LEU A 227 -2.12 9.86 -21.83
C LEU A 227 -1.58 10.98 -20.94
N ARG A 228 -2.30 12.11 -20.84
CA ARG A 228 -1.89 13.24 -19.98
C ARG A 228 -1.81 12.83 -18.52
N TYR A 229 -2.78 12.04 -18.07
CA TYR A 229 -2.84 11.55 -16.70
C TYR A 229 -1.77 10.50 -16.43
N ARG A 230 -1.52 9.57 -17.38
CA ARG A 230 -0.39 8.62 -17.30
C ARG A 230 0.96 9.32 -17.15
N ARG A 231 1.20 10.40 -17.91
CA ARG A 231 2.43 11.20 -17.79
C ARG A 231 2.56 11.86 -16.41
N LEU A 232 1.45 12.38 -15.86
CA LEU A 232 1.42 12.90 -14.50
C LEU A 232 1.76 11.81 -13.49
N LEU A 233 1.15 10.63 -13.60
CA LEU A 233 1.42 9.51 -12.70
C LEU A 233 2.89 9.11 -12.71
N LEU A 234 3.51 9.01 -13.90
CA LEU A 234 4.92 8.69 -14.00
C LEU A 234 5.80 9.76 -13.33
N LEU A 235 5.54 11.04 -13.60
CA LEU A 235 6.23 12.15 -12.95
C LEU A 235 6.05 12.10 -11.43
N PHE A 236 4.82 11.88 -10.96
CA PHE A 236 4.50 11.75 -9.55
C PHE A 236 5.28 10.61 -8.90
N ILE A 237 5.31 9.42 -9.52
CA ILE A 237 6.06 8.26 -9.02
C ILE A 237 7.55 8.59 -8.90
N THR A 238 8.13 9.24 -9.91
CA THR A 238 9.56 9.62 -9.90
C THR A 238 9.87 10.60 -8.77
N ILE A 239 9.05 11.63 -8.59
CA ILE A 239 9.23 12.61 -7.50
C ILE A 239 9.00 11.94 -6.14
N THR A 240 7.98 11.09 -6.02
CA THR A 240 7.68 10.34 -4.79
C THR A 240 8.82 9.40 -4.42
N ALA A 241 9.43 8.70 -5.37
CA ALA A 241 10.59 7.83 -5.11
C ALA A 241 11.75 8.60 -4.49
N PHE A 242 12.06 9.80 -4.99
CA PHE A 242 13.04 10.68 -4.35
C PHE A 242 12.56 11.15 -2.97
N THR A 243 11.31 11.58 -2.89
CA THR A 243 10.71 12.18 -1.70
C THR A 243 10.76 11.24 -0.50
N ILE A 244 10.37 9.98 -0.65
CA ILE A 244 10.28 9.05 0.47
C ILE A 244 11.65 8.66 1.04
N LEU A 245 12.69 8.68 0.20
CA LEU A 245 14.08 8.49 0.64
C LEU A 245 14.58 9.73 1.38
N TYR A 246 14.40 10.90 0.77
CA TYR A 246 14.81 12.18 1.37
C TYR A 246 14.14 12.42 2.72
N LEU A 247 12.85 12.11 2.85
CA LEU A 247 12.09 12.35 4.09
C LEU A 247 12.38 11.34 5.22
N GLY A 248 13.19 10.31 4.98
CA GLY A 248 13.57 9.33 5.99
C GLY A 248 12.46 8.35 6.38
N ILE A 249 11.59 8.02 5.44
CA ILE A 249 10.42 7.16 5.68
C ILE A 249 10.45 5.83 4.93
N HIS A 250 11.38 5.63 4.00
CA HIS A 250 11.51 4.40 3.23
C HIS A 250 12.96 4.06 2.90
N TRP A 251 13.21 2.76 2.71
CA TRP A 251 14.41 2.17 2.12
C TRP A 251 14.32 2.13 0.58
N VAL A 252 15.44 1.92 -0.11
CA VAL A 252 15.44 1.74 -1.56
C VAL A 252 14.74 0.44 -1.95
N SER A 253 14.91 -0.63 -1.17
CA SER A 253 14.23 -1.92 -1.37
C SER A 253 12.71 -1.79 -1.26
N ASP A 254 12.19 -0.87 -0.44
CA ASP A 254 10.75 -0.62 -0.33
C ASP A 254 10.14 -0.18 -1.66
N ILE A 255 10.87 0.63 -2.44
CA ILE A 255 10.48 1.09 -3.78
C ILE A 255 10.40 -0.10 -4.73
N ILE A 256 11.41 -0.96 -4.72
CA ILE A 256 11.47 -2.17 -5.57
C ILE A 256 10.32 -3.10 -5.20
N GLY A 257 10.11 -3.35 -3.89
CA GLY A 257 9.00 -4.14 -3.38
C GLY A 257 7.64 -3.58 -3.82
N GLY A 258 7.46 -2.27 -3.75
CA GLY A 258 6.26 -1.58 -4.22
C GLY A 258 5.98 -1.81 -5.71
N ILE A 259 7.01 -1.68 -6.56
CA ILE A 259 6.90 -1.94 -8.01
C ILE A 259 6.56 -3.42 -8.27
N LEU A 260 7.19 -4.36 -7.57
CA LEU A 260 6.91 -5.79 -7.75
C LEU A 260 5.48 -6.14 -7.36
N VAL A 261 5.01 -5.65 -6.21
CA VAL A 261 3.62 -5.83 -5.77
C VAL A 261 2.64 -5.23 -6.79
N ALA A 262 2.95 -4.05 -7.33
CA ALA A 262 2.14 -3.42 -8.35
C ALA A 262 2.02 -4.26 -9.63
N VAL A 263 3.14 -4.78 -10.15
CA VAL A 263 3.15 -5.65 -11.34
C VAL A 263 2.31 -6.90 -11.10
N ILE A 264 2.46 -7.55 -9.94
CA ILE A 264 1.67 -8.73 -9.57
C ILE A 264 0.18 -8.38 -9.47
N ALA A 265 -0.17 -7.26 -8.84
CA ALA A 265 -1.55 -6.80 -8.70
C ALA A 265 -2.22 -6.56 -10.06
N VAL A 266 -1.50 -5.94 -11.00
CA VAL A 266 -2.00 -5.70 -12.37
C VAL A 266 -2.17 -7.03 -13.12
N GLU A 267 -1.28 -7.98 -12.92
CA GLU A 267 -1.40 -9.30 -13.55
C GLU A 267 -2.57 -10.11 -12.97
N ILE A 268 -2.79 -10.08 -11.66
CA ILE A 268 -3.98 -10.67 -11.02
C ILE A 268 -5.24 -9.98 -11.54
N THR A 269 -5.23 -8.65 -11.67
CA THR A 269 -6.34 -7.87 -12.24
C THR A 269 -6.67 -8.33 -13.67
N SER A 270 -5.66 -8.59 -14.50
CA SER A 270 -5.86 -9.04 -15.88
C SER A 270 -6.70 -10.32 -15.97
N LYS A 271 -6.61 -11.18 -14.95
CA LYS A 271 -7.33 -12.46 -14.86
C LYS A 271 -8.67 -12.35 -14.11
N THR A 272 -8.74 -11.45 -13.13
CA THR A 272 -9.87 -11.39 -12.17
C THR A 272 -10.91 -10.31 -12.50
N HIS A 273 -10.58 -9.29 -13.31
CA HIS A 273 -11.50 -8.17 -13.56
C HIS A 273 -12.85 -8.59 -14.16
N LYS A 274 -12.87 -9.40 -15.21
CA LYS A 274 -14.13 -9.86 -15.80
C LYS A 274 -15.02 -10.63 -14.82
N PRO A 275 -14.56 -11.73 -14.18
CA PRO A 275 -15.43 -12.50 -13.30
C PRO A 275 -15.83 -11.71 -12.04
N ILE A 276 -14.94 -10.89 -11.47
CA ILE A 276 -15.30 -10.06 -10.31
C ILE A 276 -16.37 -9.03 -10.68
N TRP A 277 -16.21 -8.28 -11.78
CA TRP A 277 -17.21 -7.27 -12.14
C TRP A 277 -18.50 -7.85 -12.70
N GLN A 278 -18.47 -9.05 -13.27
CA GLN A 278 -19.69 -9.81 -13.55
C GLN A 278 -20.42 -10.19 -12.26
N PHE A 279 -19.69 -10.53 -11.19
CA PHE A 279 -20.28 -10.82 -9.88
C PHE A 279 -20.73 -9.55 -9.13
N ALA A 280 -19.96 -8.47 -9.20
CA ALA A 280 -20.24 -7.22 -8.53
C ALA A 280 -21.10 -6.27 -9.38
N ASP A 281 -21.63 -6.71 -10.53
CA ASP A 281 -22.42 -5.89 -11.45
C ASP A 281 -23.66 -5.31 -10.74
N GLU A 282 -23.60 -4.02 -10.47
CA GLU A 282 -24.66 -3.27 -9.81
C GLU A 282 -25.98 -3.28 -10.57
N ARG A 283 -25.93 -3.42 -11.90
CA ARG A 283 -27.13 -3.43 -12.75
C ARG A 283 -27.97 -4.68 -12.54
N LEU A 284 -27.34 -5.75 -12.07
CA LEU A 284 -27.98 -7.04 -11.80
C LEU A 284 -28.29 -7.23 -10.31
N PHE A 285 -27.89 -6.30 -9.44
CA PHE A 285 -28.00 -6.45 -7.99
C PHE A 285 -29.45 -6.69 -7.54
N SER A 286 -30.41 -5.87 -7.97
CA SER A 286 -31.83 -6.03 -7.58
C SER A 286 -32.40 -7.39 -7.99
N ARG A 287 -32.03 -7.89 -9.17
CA ARG A 287 -32.45 -9.23 -9.65
C ARG A 287 -31.83 -10.36 -8.84
N ARG A 288 -30.58 -10.18 -8.41
CA ARG A 288 -29.87 -11.17 -7.58
C ARG A 288 -30.38 -11.17 -6.15
N LEU A 289 -30.67 -9.99 -5.59
CA LEU A 289 -31.28 -9.85 -4.27
C LEU A 289 -32.66 -10.51 -4.23
N ALA A 290 -33.49 -10.28 -5.25
CA ALA A 290 -34.78 -10.96 -5.38
C ALA A 290 -34.62 -12.49 -5.42
N ARG A 291 -33.73 -13.01 -6.26
CA ARG A 291 -33.44 -14.47 -6.30
C ARG A 291 -32.87 -15.02 -5.00
N ALA A 292 -32.04 -14.26 -4.30
CA ALA A 292 -31.45 -14.69 -3.03
C ALA A 292 -32.52 -14.80 -1.93
N ILE A 293 -33.52 -13.93 -1.96
CA ILE A 293 -34.69 -13.98 -1.07
C ILE A 293 -35.61 -15.15 -1.46
N ASP A 294 -35.83 -15.38 -2.75
CA ASP A 294 -36.74 -16.42 -3.24
C ASP A 294 -36.18 -17.84 -3.04
N ASP A 295 -34.88 -18.06 -3.27
CA ASP A 295 -34.22 -19.37 -3.11
C ASP A 295 -32.77 -19.22 -2.60
N PRO A 296 -32.57 -19.07 -1.28
CA PRO A 296 -31.26 -18.80 -0.70
C PRO A 296 -30.27 -19.96 -0.86
N LYS A 297 -30.73 -21.22 -0.87
CA LYS A 297 -29.86 -22.39 -1.03
C LYS A 297 -29.27 -22.46 -2.43
N LYS A 298 -30.10 -22.25 -3.46
CA LYS A 298 -29.66 -22.25 -4.84
C LYS A 298 -28.78 -21.05 -5.17
N TRP A 299 -29.11 -19.88 -4.62
CA TRP A 299 -28.26 -18.69 -4.76
C TRP A 299 -26.87 -18.91 -4.17
N PHE A 300 -26.76 -19.55 -3.01
CA PHE A 300 -25.47 -19.85 -2.38
C PHE A 300 -24.62 -20.81 -3.23
N SER A 301 -25.21 -21.87 -3.77
CA SER A 301 -24.48 -22.83 -4.61
C SER A 301 -24.01 -22.22 -5.94
N GLU A 302 -24.85 -21.41 -6.60
CA GLU A 302 -24.47 -20.69 -7.82
C GLU A 302 -23.38 -19.63 -7.55
N SER A 303 -23.49 -18.90 -6.44
CA SER A 303 -22.48 -17.90 -6.03
C SER A 303 -21.14 -18.56 -5.73
N TRP A 304 -21.13 -19.72 -5.06
CA TRP A 304 -19.91 -20.47 -4.78
C TRP A 304 -19.19 -20.92 -6.05
N VAL A 305 -19.92 -21.36 -7.07
CA VAL A 305 -19.35 -21.71 -8.39
C VAL A 305 -18.69 -20.49 -9.05
N LEU A 306 -19.30 -19.31 -8.92
CA LEU A 306 -18.79 -18.05 -9.47
C LEU A 306 -17.56 -17.54 -8.72
N VAL A 307 -17.53 -17.64 -7.39
CA VAL A 307 -16.33 -17.34 -6.59
C VAL A 307 -15.20 -18.30 -6.97
N LYS A 308 -15.49 -19.59 -7.11
CA LYS A 308 -14.48 -20.57 -7.54
C LYS A 308 -13.92 -20.24 -8.93
N SER A 309 -14.75 -19.76 -9.86
CA SER A 309 -14.30 -19.39 -11.20
C SER A 309 -13.44 -18.12 -11.24
N VAL A 310 -13.58 -17.20 -10.26
CA VAL A 310 -12.65 -16.05 -10.10
C VAL A 310 -11.22 -16.52 -9.81
N PHE A 311 -11.06 -17.55 -8.96
CA PHE A 311 -9.74 -18.05 -8.57
C PHE A 311 -9.19 -19.15 -9.48
N GLN A 312 -10.02 -19.80 -10.31
CA GLN A 312 -9.59 -20.83 -11.27
C GLN A 312 -8.45 -20.37 -12.22
N PRO A 313 -8.48 -19.16 -12.82
CA PRO A 313 -7.38 -18.65 -13.64
C PRO A 313 -6.07 -18.41 -12.88
N LEU A 314 -6.14 -18.21 -11.56
CA LEU A 314 -4.97 -18.05 -10.70
C LEU A 314 -4.34 -19.40 -10.30
N GLN A 315 -5.12 -20.49 -10.34
CA GLN A 315 -4.69 -21.83 -9.91
C GLN A 315 -3.86 -22.61 -10.94
N LYS A 316 -3.80 -22.16 -12.21
CA LYS A 316 -2.93 -22.78 -13.22
C LYS A 316 -1.67 -21.92 -13.41
N PRO A 317 -0.58 -22.16 -12.65
CA PRO A 317 0.67 -21.46 -12.89
C PRO A 317 1.16 -21.76 -14.31
N SER A 318 1.54 -20.73 -15.05
CA SER A 318 2.18 -20.95 -16.35
C SER A 318 3.52 -21.65 -16.15
N SER A 319 3.97 -22.46 -17.10
CA SER A 319 5.25 -23.18 -17.01
C SER A 319 6.45 -22.25 -16.80
N SER A 320 6.35 -21.00 -17.26
CA SER A 320 7.33 -19.94 -17.01
C SER A 320 7.30 -19.44 -15.56
N GLN A 321 6.12 -19.26 -14.97
CA GLN A 321 5.97 -18.86 -13.56
C GLN A 321 6.48 -19.94 -12.60
N THR A 322 6.23 -21.22 -12.89
CA THR A 322 6.77 -22.33 -12.08
C THR A 322 8.29 -22.38 -12.13
N LYS A 323 8.90 -22.17 -13.31
CA LYS A 323 10.36 -22.10 -13.47
C LYS A 323 10.96 -20.92 -12.74
N ALA A 324 10.33 -19.74 -12.83
CA ALA A 324 10.77 -18.55 -12.13
C ALA A 324 10.70 -18.73 -10.60
N PHE A 325 9.61 -19.31 -10.09
CA PHE A 325 9.45 -19.63 -8.68
C PHE A 325 10.53 -20.61 -8.18
N ILE A 326 10.80 -21.67 -8.92
CA ILE A 326 11.87 -22.64 -8.59
C ILE A 326 13.23 -21.95 -8.60
N ALA A 327 13.52 -21.08 -9.57
CA ALA A 327 14.78 -20.35 -9.63
C ALA A 327 14.94 -19.39 -8.45
N VAL A 328 13.89 -18.62 -8.11
CA VAL A 328 13.88 -17.71 -6.95
C VAL A 328 14.07 -18.50 -5.65
N LEU A 329 13.36 -19.61 -5.49
CA LEU A 329 13.52 -20.49 -4.33
C LEU A 329 14.97 -20.98 -4.23
N LEU A 330 15.55 -21.50 -5.31
CA LEU A 330 16.93 -21.96 -5.33
C LEU A 330 17.92 -20.84 -4.99
N ILE A 331 17.72 -19.63 -5.51
CA ILE A 331 18.59 -18.48 -5.21
C ILE A 331 18.47 -18.11 -3.74
N LEU A 332 17.26 -18.01 -3.20
CA LEU A 332 17.04 -17.68 -1.79
C LEU A 332 17.66 -18.74 -0.88
N THR A 333 17.39 -20.03 -1.11
CA THR A 333 17.96 -21.11 -0.30
C THR A 333 19.47 -21.15 -0.42
N SER A 334 20.03 -20.96 -1.63
CA SER A 334 21.49 -20.92 -1.82
C SER A 334 22.11 -19.71 -1.14
N SER A 335 21.44 -18.55 -1.14
CA SER A 335 21.93 -17.34 -0.49
C SER A 335 21.92 -17.49 1.04
N VAL A 336 20.85 -18.07 1.60
CA VAL A 336 20.77 -18.39 3.04
C VAL A 336 21.85 -19.40 3.44
N LEU A 337 22.03 -20.47 2.66
CA LEU A 337 23.07 -21.47 2.93
C LEU A 337 24.48 -20.88 2.79
N LEU A 338 24.70 -20.00 1.81
CA LEU A 338 25.98 -19.33 1.62
C LEU A 338 26.27 -18.36 2.78
N TRP A 339 25.25 -17.61 3.21
CA TRP A 339 25.35 -16.74 4.38
C TRP A 339 25.71 -17.54 5.64
N ASP A 340 25.00 -18.64 5.89
CA ASP A 340 25.23 -19.52 7.03
C ASP A 340 26.65 -20.12 7.01
N ALA A 341 27.09 -20.59 5.84
CA ALA A 341 28.44 -21.15 5.66
C ALA A 341 29.57 -20.12 5.79
N THR A 342 29.30 -18.84 5.58
CA THR A 342 30.31 -17.77 5.62
C THR A 342 30.35 -17.01 6.94
N HIS A 343 29.30 -17.12 7.77
CA HIS A 343 29.14 -16.37 9.02
C HIS A 343 29.00 -17.26 10.26
N GLN A 344 28.96 -18.59 10.11
CA GLN A 344 29.17 -19.51 11.23
C GLN A 344 30.65 -19.89 11.33
N ASP A 345 31.28 -19.54 12.45
CA ASP A 345 32.55 -20.13 12.86
C ASP A 345 32.28 -21.58 13.29
N PHE A 346 32.50 -22.55 12.40
CA PHE A 346 32.48 -23.96 12.79
C PHE A 346 33.74 -24.25 13.63
N PRO A 347 33.62 -24.58 14.93
CA PRO A 347 34.78 -25.01 15.69
C PRO A 347 35.30 -26.32 15.09
N ILE A 348 36.54 -26.29 14.58
CA ILE A 348 37.22 -27.43 13.95
C ILE A 348 37.52 -28.55 14.97
N GLU A 349 37.37 -28.27 16.27
CA GLU A 349 37.41 -29.27 17.33
C GLU A 349 35.99 -29.75 17.64
N GLY A 350 35.75 -31.05 17.41
CA GLY A 350 34.46 -31.69 17.63
C GLY A 350 33.87 -31.38 19.00
N VAL A 351 32.59 -30.98 18.99
CA VAL A 351 31.84 -30.63 20.19
C VAL A 351 31.73 -31.84 21.12
N ASN A 352 32.49 -31.84 22.22
CA ASN A 352 32.19 -32.69 23.37
C ASN A 352 30.94 -32.13 24.07
N PRO A 353 29.88 -32.94 24.29
CA PRO A 353 28.64 -32.43 24.86
C PRO A 353 28.86 -32.14 26.34
N THR A 354 29.10 -30.89 26.70
CA THR A 354 28.99 -30.43 28.08
C THR A 354 28.06 -29.23 28.15
N LYS A 355 26.97 -29.47 28.87
CA LYS A 355 25.94 -28.54 29.36
C LYS A 355 24.90 -28.06 28.33
N SER A 356 23.75 -28.72 28.40
CA SER A 356 22.46 -28.18 27.98
C SER A 356 22.20 -26.83 28.66
N ALA A 357 22.17 -25.75 27.89
CA ALA A 357 21.68 -24.46 28.34
C ALA A 357 20.15 -24.54 28.53
N GLY A 358 19.72 -24.93 29.73
CA GLY A 358 18.31 -25.06 30.07
C GLY A 358 18.03 -25.30 31.56
N SER A 359 18.94 -24.93 32.47
CA SER A 359 18.78 -25.26 33.89
C SER A 359 19.09 -24.16 34.90
N GLU A 360 19.01 -22.87 34.55
CA GLU A 360 19.10 -21.82 35.57
C GLU A 360 18.01 -20.75 35.40
N GLY A 361 17.02 -20.81 36.32
CA GLY A 361 16.47 -19.62 36.95
C GLY A 361 15.23 -18.97 36.33
N TRP A 362 14.07 -19.61 36.47
CA TRP A 362 12.82 -18.85 36.59
C TRP A 362 12.83 -18.11 37.94
N VAL A 363 12.94 -16.79 37.93
CA VAL A 363 12.61 -15.97 39.10
C VAL A 363 11.69 -14.84 38.66
N VAL A 364 10.44 -14.94 39.10
CA VAL A 364 9.39 -13.92 39.04
C VAL A 364 9.77 -12.79 39.99
N GLY A 365 9.82 -11.55 39.50
CA GLY A 365 9.92 -10.33 40.31
C GLY A 365 8.57 -9.62 40.34
N VAL A 366 8.06 -9.43 41.57
CA VAL A 366 6.82 -8.70 41.95
C VAL A 366 6.90 -7.23 41.62
#